data_AF-A0A9D1YZU0-F1
#
_entry.id   AF-A0A9D1YZU0-F1
#
_cell.length_a   1.000
_cell.length_b   1.000
_cell.length_c   1.000
_cell.angle_alpha   90.00
_cell.angle_beta   90.00
_cell.angle_gamma   90.00
#
_symmetry.space_group_name_H-M   'P 1'
#
loop_
_entity.id
_entity.type
_entity.pdbx_description
1 polymer ?
#
loop_
_entity_poly.entity_id
_entity_poly.type
_entity_poly.pdbx_seq_one_letter_code
_entity_poly.pdbx_strand_id
1 'polypeptide(L)'
;MASAPGKRIYPGRWVRPEWLGGSPEWTAGLRRHPSALWVAAGLLTLCALLPVVAFPALYVAAAACGAFYLDNEPLELLRLPGLSAGRLLVRKVLTAWRNYFLLTLPFTLLAILAHPRTAWIAAAWVPLAALALLYAVVAKYAHYVPESPRQQPLAARFGSAGFLVPVLLPLSLALTVSYALRAERNLNRYLHDYD
;
A
#
# COMPACT_ATOMS: atom_id res chain seq x y z
N MET A 1 5.75 -25.14 25.57
CA MET A 1 5.08 -24.49 24.40
C MET A 1 5.08 -23.00 24.64
N ALA A 2 5.97 -22.26 23.97
CA ALA A 2 6.04 -20.80 24.10
C ALA A 2 4.94 -20.16 23.24
N SER A 3 4.01 -19.47 23.88
CA SER A 3 2.97 -18.68 23.22
C SER A 3 3.60 -17.58 22.37
N ALA A 4 3.30 -17.56 21.07
CA ALA A 4 3.71 -16.46 20.18
C ALA A 4 3.22 -15.12 20.75
N PRO A 5 4.03 -14.05 20.75
CA PRO A 5 3.61 -12.75 21.26
C PRO A 5 2.46 -12.23 20.40
N GLY A 6 1.26 -12.25 20.95
CA GLY A 6 0.06 -11.72 20.30
C GLY A 6 0.29 -10.25 19.95
N LYS A 7 0.24 -9.93 18.64
CA LYS A 7 0.26 -8.54 18.17
C LYS A 7 -0.91 -7.81 18.85
N ARG A 8 -0.61 -6.85 19.74
CA ARG A 8 -1.63 -5.97 20.32
C ARG A 8 -2.27 -5.15 19.21
N ILE A 9 -3.49 -5.53 18.82
CA ILE A 9 -4.36 -4.71 17.98
C ILE A 9 -5.14 -3.81 18.95
N TYR A 10 -4.99 -2.49 18.83
CA TYR A 10 -5.78 -1.57 19.64
C TYR A 10 -7.27 -1.72 19.24
N PRO A 11 -8.18 -1.97 20.20
CA PRO A 11 -9.62 -2.07 19.96
C PRO A 11 -10.28 -0.69 19.76
N GLY A 12 -9.50 0.33 19.39
CA GLY A 12 -9.96 1.70 19.25
C GLY A 12 -11.03 1.84 18.16
N ARG A 13 -12.23 2.24 18.59
CA ARG A 13 -13.47 2.47 17.82
C ARG A 13 -13.37 3.54 16.70
N TRP A 14 -12.20 4.14 16.50
CA TRP A 14 -12.01 5.35 15.69
C TRP A 14 -11.90 5.10 14.18
N VAL A 15 -11.40 3.94 13.78
CA VAL A 15 -11.22 3.60 12.35
C VAL A 15 -12.26 2.55 11.97
N ARG A 16 -13.35 3.01 11.33
CA ARG A 16 -14.39 2.11 10.83
C ARG A 16 -13.95 1.46 9.52
N PRO A 17 -14.05 0.12 9.38
CA PRO A 17 -13.65 -0.57 8.15
C PRO A 17 -14.37 -0.06 6.90
N GLU A 18 -15.62 0.37 7.05
CA GLU A 18 -16.45 0.91 5.97
C GLU A 18 -15.83 2.13 5.28
N TRP A 19 -15.18 3.03 6.03
CA TRP A 19 -14.51 4.21 5.48
C TRP A 19 -13.27 3.87 4.64
N LEU A 20 -12.69 2.69 4.87
CA LEU A 20 -11.51 2.18 4.17
C LEU A 20 -11.88 1.15 3.11
N GLY A 21 -13.17 1.10 2.71
CA GLY A 21 -13.65 0.18 1.67
C GLY A 21 -13.61 -1.28 2.09
N GLY A 22 -13.64 -1.52 3.41
CA GLY A 22 -13.52 -2.86 3.98
C GLY A 22 -12.12 -3.45 3.85
N SER A 23 -11.07 -2.65 3.58
CA SER A 23 -9.70 -3.18 3.53
C SER A 23 -9.21 -3.55 4.94
N PRO A 24 -8.95 -4.84 5.22
CA PRO A 24 -8.37 -5.26 6.48
C PRO A 24 -6.94 -4.74 6.65
N GLU A 25 -6.18 -4.60 5.57
CA GLU A 25 -4.79 -4.12 5.60
C GLU A 25 -4.70 -2.70 6.15
N TRP A 26 -5.49 -1.79 5.59
CA TRP A 26 -5.54 -0.40 6.05
C TRP A 26 -6.13 -0.28 7.45
N THR A 27 -7.17 -1.05 7.75
CA THR A 27 -7.79 -1.06 9.08
C THR A 27 -6.80 -1.53 10.15
N ALA A 28 -6.08 -2.63 9.90
CA ALA A 28 -5.08 -3.16 10.81
C ALA A 28 -3.86 -2.23 10.94
N GLY A 29 -3.35 -1.71 9.81
CA GLY A 29 -2.21 -0.79 9.79
C GLY A 29 -2.44 0.46 10.62
N LEU A 30 -3.58 1.12 10.42
CA LEU A 30 -3.93 2.35 11.15
C LEU A 30 -4.21 2.10 12.64
N ARG A 31 -4.84 0.99 12.99
CA ARG A 31 -5.09 0.63 14.40
C ARG A 31 -3.82 0.25 15.15
N ARG A 32 -2.81 -0.28 14.46
CA ARG A 32 -1.57 -0.72 15.09
C ARG A 32 -0.68 0.44 15.52
N HIS A 33 -0.73 1.58 14.82
CA HIS A 33 0.14 2.73 15.06
C HIS A 33 -0.61 4.07 14.96
N PRO A 34 -1.57 4.37 15.85
CA PRO A 34 -2.34 5.61 15.79
C PRO A 34 -1.48 6.87 15.99
N SER A 35 -0.43 6.80 16.83
CA SER A 35 0.52 7.90 17.01
C SER A 35 1.34 8.18 15.76
N ALA A 36 1.73 7.13 15.01
CA ALA A 36 2.46 7.28 13.76
C ALA A 36 1.63 8.00 12.70
N LEU A 37 0.30 7.83 12.69
CA LEU A 37 -0.59 8.58 11.79
C LEU A 37 -0.54 10.08 12.08
N TRP A 38 -0.66 10.49 13.34
CA TRP A 38 -0.60 11.92 13.70
C TRP A 38 0.78 12.53 13.43
N VAL A 39 1.85 11.80 13.73
CA VAL A 39 3.22 12.22 13.41
C VAL A 39 3.40 12.37 11.90
N ALA A 40 2.94 11.40 11.11
CA ALA A 40 3.00 11.46 9.65
C ALA A 40 2.18 12.64 9.10
N ALA A 41 0.98 12.88 9.63
CA ALA A 41 0.16 14.01 9.23
C ALA A 41 0.84 15.36 9.54
N GLY A 42 1.42 15.51 10.73
CA GLY A 42 2.18 16.71 11.11
C GLY A 42 3.39 16.93 10.21
N LEU A 43 4.16 15.87 9.92
CA LEU A 43 5.32 15.93 9.03
C LEU A 43 4.92 16.27 7.60
N LEU A 44 3.84 15.65 7.08
CA LEU A 44 3.33 15.94 5.73
C LEU A 44 2.85 17.38 5.60
N THR A 45 2.19 17.93 6.62
CA THR A 45 1.81 19.36 6.65
C THR A 45 3.05 20.25 6.60
N LEU A 46 4.07 19.97 7.41
CA LEU A 46 5.31 20.74 7.40
C LEU A 46 6.02 20.64 6.03
N CYS A 47 6.10 19.44 5.46
CA CYS A 47 6.67 19.23 4.13
C CYS A 47 5.86 19.91 3.03
N ALA A 48 4.53 19.96 3.14
CA ALA A 48 3.66 20.65 2.17
C ALA A 48 3.94 22.16 2.09
N LEU A 49 4.46 22.75 3.18
CA LEU A 49 4.88 24.16 3.22
C LEU A 49 6.26 24.38 2.58
N LEU A 50 7.00 23.33 2.22
CA LEU A 50 8.32 23.41 1.57
C LEU A 50 8.22 23.03 0.08
N PRO A 51 8.58 23.92 -0.87
CA PRO A 51 8.24 23.76 -2.29
C PRO A 51 8.82 22.51 -2.97
N VAL A 52 10.04 22.13 -2.62
CA VAL A 52 10.74 20.98 -3.25
C VAL A 52 10.50 19.67 -2.50
N VAL A 53 10.13 19.74 -1.22
CA VAL A 53 10.05 18.59 -0.32
C VAL A 53 8.64 17.99 -0.26
N ALA A 54 7.61 18.78 -0.55
CA ALA A 54 6.21 18.37 -0.46
C ALA A 54 5.90 17.05 -1.21
N PHE A 55 6.21 17.00 -2.51
CA PHE A 55 5.87 15.85 -3.35
C PHE A 55 6.74 14.60 -3.08
N PRO A 56 8.06 14.70 -2.83
CA PRO A 56 8.84 13.58 -2.34
C PRO A 56 8.33 13.02 -1.00
N ALA A 57 7.91 13.88 -0.07
CA ALA A 57 7.35 13.43 1.21
C ALA A 57 6.05 12.64 1.02
N LEU A 58 5.20 13.07 0.09
CA LEU A 58 4.02 12.31 -0.33
C LEU A 58 4.44 10.95 -0.91
N TYR A 59 5.41 10.87 -1.82
CA TYR A 59 5.87 9.57 -2.31
C TYR A 59 6.36 8.64 -1.18
N VAL A 60 7.13 9.16 -0.22
CA VAL A 60 7.58 8.38 0.94
C VAL A 60 6.40 7.87 1.77
N ALA A 61 5.33 8.65 1.91
CA ALA A 61 4.10 8.22 2.55
C ALA A 61 3.42 7.07 1.80
N ALA A 62 3.42 7.05 0.46
CA ALA A 62 2.93 5.91 -0.33
C ALA A 62 3.74 4.65 -0.05
N ALA A 63 5.07 4.75 -0.06
CA ALA A 63 5.96 3.62 0.25
C ALA A 63 5.73 3.10 1.68
N ALA A 64 5.52 4.00 2.65
CA ALA A 64 5.19 3.65 4.02
C ALA A 64 3.82 2.93 4.12
N CYS A 65 2.81 3.39 3.38
CA CYS A 65 1.50 2.70 3.30
C CYS A 65 1.63 1.30 2.68
N GLY A 66 2.61 1.06 1.81
CA GLY A 66 2.98 -0.27 1.33
C GLY A 66 3.28 -1.26 2.46
N ALA A 67 3.74 -0.80 3.62
CA ALA A 67 3.99 -1.65 4.79
C ALA A 67 2.72 -2.32 5.34
N PHE A 68 1.52 -1.78 5.06
CA PHE A 68 0.24 -2.40 5.44
C PHE A 68 0.00 -3.73 4.70
N TYR A 69 0.64 -3.91 3.55
CA TYR A 69 0.54 -5.12 2.73
C TYR A 69 1.59 -6.19 3.09
N LEU A 70 2.34 -6.00 4.18
CA LEU A 70 3.33 -6.98 4.64
C LEU A 70 2.71 -8.16 5.41
N ASP A 71 1.54 -7.95 6.00
CA ASP A 71 0.82 -8.98 6.75
C ASP A 71 -0.18 -9.68 5.82
N ASN A 72 -0.18 -11.01 5.85
CA ASN A 72 -1.12 -11.84 5.09
C ASN A 72 -2.47 -11.90 5.82
N GLU A 73 -3.55 -11.90 5.05
CA GLU A 73 -4.92 -12.11 5.54
C GLU A 73 -5.28 -13.60 5.41
N PRO A 74 -6.21 -14.14 6.22
CA PRO A 74 -6.61 -15.54 6.13
C PRO A 74 -7.32 -15.83 4.80
N LEU A 75 -7.18 -17.08 4.32
CA LEU A 75 -7.75 -17.50 3.02
C LEU A 75 -9.28 -17.36 2.98
N GLU A 76 -9.95 -17.59 4.10
CA GLU A 76 -11.40 -17.41 4.22
C GLU A 76 -11.83 -16.00 3.84
N LEU A 77 -11.11 -14.98 4.30
CA LEU A 77 -11.40 -13.57 4.01
C LEU A 77 -11.21 -13.26 2.52
N LEU A 78 -10.23 -13.90 1.86
CA LEU A 78 -10.03 -13.77 0.42
C LEU A 78 -11.15 -14.41 -0.41
N ARG A 79 -11.79 -15.46 0.11
CA ARG A 79 -12.87 -16.17 -0.59
C ARG A 79 -14.23 -15.49 -0.44
N LEU A 80 -14.45 -14.71 0.63
CA LEU A 80 -15.73 -14.02 0.89
C LEU A 80 -16.34 -13.27 -0.30
N PRO A 81 -15.57 -12.54 -1.13
CA PRO A 81 -16.14 -11.79 -2.24
C PRO A 81 -16.61 -12.66 -3.42
N GLY A 82 -16.21 -13.94 -3.50
CA GLY A 82 -16.54 -14.83 -4.63
C GLY A 82 -16.02 -14.32 -5.99
N LEU A 83 -14.96 -13.51 -6.01
CA LEU A 83 -14.42 -12.91 -7.23
C LEU A 83 -13.31 -13.78 -7.85
N SER A 84 -13.15 -13.68 -9.17
CA SER A 84 -12.00 -14.25 -9.85
C SER A 84 -10.69 -13.58 -9.39
N ALA A 85 -9.57 -14.29 -9.47
CA ALA A 85 -8.26 -13.83 -9.00
C ALA A 85 -7.88 -12.43 -9.53
N GLY A 86 -8.02 -12.19 -10.84
CA GLY A 86 -7.76 -10.89 -11.45
C GLY A 86 -8.68 -9.78 -10.95
N ARG A 87 -9.99 -10.05 -10.81
CA ARG A 87 -10.97 -9.06 -10.29
C ARG A 87 -10.70 -8.73 -8.82
N LEU A 88 -10.32 -9.72 -8.02
CA LEU A 88 -9.93 -9.51 -6.63
C LEU A 88 -8.68 -8.63 -6.54
N LEU A 89 -7.65 -8.92 -7.36
CA LEU A 89 -6.41 -8.14 -7.40
C LEU A 89 -6.66 -6.69 -7.81
N VAL A 90 -7.44 -6.46 -8.86
CA VAL A 90 -7.85 -5.11 -9.29
C VAL A 90 -8.59 -4.38 -8.18
N ARG A 91 -9.56 -5.03 -7.51
CA ARG A 91 -10.29 -4.43 -6.39
C ARG A 91 -9.35 -4.04 -5.24
N LYS A 92 -8.36 -4.87 -4.92
CA LYS A 92 -7.36 -4.58 -3.86
C LYS A 92 -6.47 -3.39 -4.24
N VAL A 93 -6.01 -3.32 -5.49
CA VAL A 93 -5.22 -2.19 -6.00
C VAL A 93 -6.04 -0.89 -5.97
N LEU A 94 -7.26 -0.91 -6.50
CA LEU A 94 -8.14 0.28 -6.52
C LEU A 94 -8.46 0.76 -5.10
N THR A 95 -8.69 -0.17 -4.17
CA THR A 95 -8.93 0.19 -2.77
C THR A 95 -7.68 0.81 -2.13
N ALA A 96 -6.49 0.28 -2.44
CA ALA A 96 -5.21 0.84 -1.99
C ALA A 96 -5.02 2.28 -2.48
N TRP A 97 -5.18 2.50 -3.78
CA TRP A 97 -5.07 3.82 -4.40
C TRP A 97 -6.08 4.79 -3.83
N ARG A 98 -7.35 4.41 -3.77
CA ARG A 98 -8.42 5.26 -3.25
C ARG A 98 -8.13 5.70 -1.82
N ASN A 99 -7.81 4.76 -0.92
CA ASN A 99 -7.56 5.07 0.49
C ASN A 99 -6.36 6.01 0.64
N TYR A 100 -5.30 5.77 -0.12
CA TYR A 100 -4.10 6.58 -0.08
C TYR A 100 -4.30 8.00 -0.64
N PHE A 101 -4.91 8.14 -1.81
CA PHE A 101 -5.15 9.44 -2.41
C PHE A 101 -6.17 10.25 -1.60
N LEU A 102 -7.19 9.62 -1.01
CA LEU A 102 -8.09 10.31 -0.08
C LEU A 102 -7.37 10.79 1.18
N LEU A 103 -6.49 9.96 1.75
CA LEU A 103 -5.70 10.33 2.93
C LEU A 103 -4.76 11.51 2.64
N THR A 104 -4.14 11.52 1.45
CA THR A 104 -3.14 12.51 1.08
C THR A 104 -3.69 13.76 0.39
N LEU A 105 -4.97 13.75 0.02
CA LEU A 105 -5.66 14.85 -0.67
C LEU A 105 -5.50 16.21 0.03
N PRO A 106 -5.78 16.37 1.35
CA PRO A 106 -5.66 17.68 1.99
C PRO A 106 -4.24 18.24 1.95
N PHE A 107 -3.21 17.40 2.11
CA PHE A 107 -1.81 17.82 2.06
C PHE A 107 -1.38 18.17 0.63
N THR A 108 -1.91 17.45 -0.36
CA THR A 108 -1.64 17.71 -1.78
C THR A 108 -2.25 19.05 -2.20
N LEU A 109 -3.50 19.32 -1.80
CA LEU A 109 -4.16 20.61 -2.04
C LEU A 109 -3.41 21.75 -1.35
N LEU A 110 -3.01 21.56 -0.10
CA LEU A 110 -2.20 22.55 0.63
C LEU A 110 -0.89 22.85 -0.10
N ALA A 111 -0.17 21.83 -0.58
CA ALA A 111 1.09 22.02 -1.31
C ALA A 111 0.89 22.76 -2.65
N ILE A 112 -0.18 22.45 -3.40
CA ILE A 112 -0.51 23.14 -4.66
C ILE A 112 -0.85 24.62 -4.39
N LEU A 113 -1.63 24.90 -3.35
CA LEU A 113 -2.02 26.26 -2.97
C LEU A 113 -0.84 27.09 -2.45
N ALA A 114 0.03 26.47 -1.65
CA ALA A 114 1.23 27.13 -1.13
C ALA A 114 2.26 27.38 -2.23
N HIS A 115 2.37 26.48 -3.22
CA HIS A 115 3.43 26.51 -4.23
C HIS A 115 2.90 26.20 -5.65
N PRO A 116 2.14 27.12 -6.28
CA PRO A 116 1.53 26.88 -7.58
C PRO A 116 2.55 26.64 -8.70
N ARG A 117 3.73 27.27 -8.60
CA ARG A 117 4.82 27.11 -9.58
C ARG A 117 5.40 25.69 -9.62
N THR A 118 5.33 24.95 -8.52
CA THR A 118 5.80 23.56 -8.42
C THR A 118 4.67 22.55 -8.55
N ALA A 119 3.42 22.98 -8.77
CA ALA A 119 2.27 22.09 -8.86
C ALA A 119 2.37 21.08 -10.02
N TRP A 120 3.14 21.38 -11.08
CA TRP A 120 3.40 20.42 -12.16
C TRP A 120 4.14 19.15 -11.67
N ILE A 121 4.93 19.25 -10.59
CA ILE A 121 5.58 18.09 -9.95
C ILE A 121 4.51 17.12 -9.43
N ALA A 122 3.30 17.60 -9.14
CA ALA A 122 2.21 16.74 -8.73
C ALA A 122 1.87 15.70 -9.81
N ALA A 123 1.95 16.07 -11.09
CA ALA A 123 1.68 15.17 -12.20
C ALA A 123 2.69 14.02 -12.28
N ALA A 124 3.93 14.23 -11.81
CA ALA A 124 4.94 13.18 -11.72
C ALA A 124 4.78 12.31 -10.46
N TRP A 125 4.38 12.88 -9.33
CA TRP A 125 4.26 12.13 -8.07
C TRP A 125 3.11 11.12 -8.08
N VAL A 126 1.94 11.51 -8.61
CA VAL A 126 0.72 10.68 -8.63
C VAL A 126 0.98 9.30 -9.26
N PRO A 127 1.53 9.20 -10.49
CA PRO A 127 1.80 7.89 -11.09
C PRO A 127 2.87 7.11 -10.33
N LEU A 128 3.92 7.76 -9.79
CA LEU A 128 4.96 7.08 -9.02
C LEU A 128 4.40 6.46 -7.73
N ALA A 129 3.52 7.16 -7.03
CA ALA A 129 2.88 6.65 -5.84
C ALA A 129 1.86 5.55 -6.14
N ALA A 130 1.10 5.69 -7.22
CA ALA A 130 0.23 4.64 -7.71
C ALA A 130 1.02 3.36 -8.04
N LEU A 131 2.18 3.50 -8.71
CA LEU A 131 3.09 2.39 -9.00
C LEU A 131 3.68 1.76 -7.73
N ALA A 132 4.09 2.57 -6.75
CA ALA A 132 4.61 2.05 -5.48
C ALA A 132 3.57 1.19 -4.73
N LEU A 133 2.31 1.65 -4.69
CA LEU A 133 1.21 0.90 -4.07
C LEU A 133 0.81 -0.32 -4.90
N LEU A 134 0.77 -0.20 -6.23
CA LEU A 134 0.54 -1.33 -7.13
C LEU A 134 1.57 -2.42 -6.86
N TYR A 135 2.85 -2.04 -6.86
CA TYR A 135 3.97 -2.93 -6.56
C TYR A 135 3.81 -3.62 -5.21
N ALA A 136 3.49 -2.89 -4.14
CA ALA A 136 3.29 -3.46 -2.81
C ALA A 136 2.17 -4.51 -2.78
N VAL A 137 1.05 -4.21 -3.44
CA VAL A 137 -0.11 -5.13 -3.55
C VAL A 137 0.24 -6.37 -4.35
N VAL A 138 0.81 -6.22 -5.55
CA VAL A 138 1.15 -7.38 -6.40
C VAL A 138 2.29 -8.21 -5.80
N ALA A 139 3.27 -7.58 -5.14
CA ALA A 139 4.35 -8.28 -4.46
C ALA A 139 3.83 -9.12 -3.29
N LYS A 140 2.85 -8.62 -2.53
CA LYS A 140 2.13 -9.37 -1.49
C LYS A 140 1.50 -10.63 -2.10
N TYR A 141 0.67 -10.47 -3.12
CA TYR A 141 -0.10 -11.60 -3.66
C TYR A 141 0.72 -12.58 -4.50
N ALA A 142 1.83 -12.15 -5.09
CA ALA A 142 2.78 -13.02 -5.79
C ALA A 142 3.52 -13.99 -4.86
N HIS A 143 3.67 -13.62 -3.58
CA HIS A 143 4.32 -14.43 -2.53
C HIS A 143 3.35 -14.81 -1.41
N TYR A 144 2.05 -14.71 -1.69
CA TYR A 144 1.03 -15.02 -0.70
C TYR A 144 1.02 -16.52 -0.42
N VAL A 145 1.12 -16.86 0.85
CA VAL A 145 0.97 -18.21 1.40
C VAL A 145 0.02 -18.10 2.59
N PRO A 146 -1.07 -18.89 2.64
CA PRO A 146 -2.01 -18.85 3.74
C PRO A 146 -1.31 -19.20 5.07
N GLU A 147 -1.70 -18.50 6.14
CA GLU A 147 -1.29 -18.76 7.54
C GLU A 147 0.21 -18.68 7.85
N SER A 148 1.04 -18.30 6.88
CA SER A 148 2.49 -18.16 7.06
C SER A 148 2.89 -16.74 7.49
N PRO A 149 3.81 -16.59 8.46
CA PRO A 149 4.28 -15.27 8.89
C PRO A 149 5.17 -14.60 7.83
N ARG A 150 4.81 -13.36 7.45
CA ARG A 150 5.62 -12.31 6.81
C ARG A 150 6.81 -12.78 5.94
N GLN A 151 6.54 -13.31 4.74
CA GLN A 151 7.59 -13.85 3.85
C GLN A 151 7.95 -12.98 2.65
N GLN A 152 7.75 -11.66 2.70
CA GLN A 152 8.29 -10.83 1.62
C GLN A 152 9.84 -10.79 1.71
N PRO A 153 10.57 -11.27 0.69
CA PRO A 153 12.02 -11.21 0.66
C PRO A 153 12.47 -9.75 0.75
N LEU A 154 13.59 -9.48 1.44
CA LEU A 154 14.10 -8.12 1.63
C LEU A 154 14.26 -7.36 0.30
N ALA A 155 14.67 -8.06 -0.77
CA ALA A 155 14.77 -7.51 -2.12
C ALA A 155 13.42 -6.96 -2.65
N ALA A 156 12.30 -7.63 -2.35
CA ALA A 156 10.97 -7.16 -2.72
C ALA A 156 10.52 -5.94 -1.88
N ARG A 157 11.18 -5.63 -0.77
CA ARG A 157 10.91 -4.40 0.00
C ARG A 157 11.57 -3.17 -0.62
N PHE A 158 12.70 -3.37 -1.30
CA PHE A 158 13.44 -2.29 -1.96
C PHE A 158 12.97 -2.01 -3.38
N GLY A 159 12.18 -2.89 -3.99
CA GLY A 159 11.71 -2.69 -5.37
C GLY A 159 10.92 -1.40 -5.58
N SER A 160 10.22 -0.89 -4.55
CA SER A 160 9.57 0.42 -4.64
C SER A 160 10.58 1.57 -4.74
N ALA A 161 11.73 1.48 -4.05
CA ALA A 161 12.76 2.52 -4.11
C ALA A 161 13.32 2.72 -5.52
N GLY A 162 13.27 1.67 -6.36
CA GLY A 162 13.67 1.76 -7.77
C GLY A 162 12.78 2.67 -8.62
N PHE A 163 11.57 3.04 -8.17
CA PHE A 163 10.76 4.06 -8.86
C PHE A 163 11.30 5.49 -8.69
N LEU A 164 12.12 5.75 -7.67
CA LEU A 164 12.76 7.05 -7.48
C LEU A 164 14.08 7.19 -8.24
N VAL A 165 14.70 6.07 -8.60
CA VAL A 165 16.00 6.05 -9.29
C VAL A 165 15.76 5.77 -10.77
N PRO A 166 15.94 6.75 -11.68
CA PRO A 166 15.61 6.59 -13.10
C PRO A 166 16.23 5.35 -13.76
N VAL A 167 17.46 4.99 -13.35
CA VAL A 167 18.18 3.80 -13.86
C VAL A 167 17.54 2.49 -13.42
N LEU A 168 16.89 2.44 -12.25
CA LEU A 168 16.23 1.24 -11.70
C LEU A 168 14.74 1.18 -12.03
N LEU A 169 14.17 2.26 -12.57
CA LEU A 169 12.77 2.36 -12.96
C LEU A 169 12.34 1.27 -13.96
N PRO A 170 13.06 1.00 -15.07
CA PRO A 170 12.66 -0.06 -16.00
C PRO A 170 12.64 -1.45 -15.34
N LEU A 171 13.60 -1.73 -14.46
CA LEU A 171 13.64 -2.96 -13.69
C LEU A 171 12.44 -3.07 -12.74
N SER A 172 12.10 -1.98 -12.05
CA SER A 172 10.98 -1.93 -11.10
C SER A 172 9.63 -2.12 -11.80
N LEU A 173 9.47 -1.56 -13.00
CA LEU A 173 8.31 -1.81 -13.86
C LEU A 173 8.24 -3.26 -14.32
N ALA A 174 9.35 -3.82 -14.80
CA ALA A 174 9.41 -5.23 -15.22
C ALA A 174 9.05 -6.19 -14.06
N LEU A 175 9.51 -5.91 -12.85
CA LEU A 175 9.14 -6.65 -11.65
C LEU A 175 7.65 -6.48 -11.31
N THR A 176 7.10 -5.28 -11.46
CA THR A 176 5.67 -5.02 -11.20
C THR A 176 4.79 -5.85 -12.14
N VAL A 177 5.10 -5.88 -13.43
CA VAL A 177 4.38 -6.70 -14.42
C VAL A 177 4.54 -8.19 -14.11
N SER A 178 5.77 -8.63 -13.83
CA SER A 178 6.07 -10.02 -13.50
C SER A 178 5.33 -10.49 -12.24
N TYR A 179 5.28 -9.63 -11.21
CA TYR A 179 4.54 -9.90 -9.98
C TYR A 179 3.04 -9.80 -10.16
N ALA A 180 2.51 -8.95 -11.04
CA ALA A 180 1.09 -8.92 -11.35
C ALA A 180 0.62 -10.25 -11.95
N LEU A 181 1.34 -10.75 -12.96
CA LEU A 181 1.04 -12.05 -13.59
C LEU A 181 1.20 -13.21 -12.60
N ARG A 182 2.25 -13.17 -11.77
CA ARG A 182 2.48 -14.18 -10.73
C ARG A 182 1.42 -14.14 -9.63
N ALA A 183 1.00 -12.95 -9.20
CA ALA A 183 -0.04 -12.76 -8.19
C ALA A 183 -1.37 -13.32 -8.65
N GLU A 184 -1.75 -13.07 -9.90
CA GLU A 184 -2.98 -13.60 -10.47
C GLU A 184 -2.95 -15.13 -10.51
N ARG A 185 -1.87 -15.75 -11.02
CA ARG A 185 -1.72 -17.21 -11.05
C ARG A 185 -1.73 -17.82 -9.65
N ASN A 186 -1.02 -17.21 -8.70
CA ASN A 186 -0.94 -17.68 -7.32
C ASN A 186 -2.31 -17.61 -6.63
N LEU A 187 -3.02 -16.50 -6.77
CA LEU A 187 -4.38 -16.35 -6.25
C LEU A 187 -5.34 -17.34 -6.90
N ASN A 188 -5.22 -17.58 -8.21
CA ASN A 188 -6.10 -18.50 -8.91
C ASN A 188 -6.01 -19.92 -8.34
N ARG A 189 -4.78 -20.38 -8.05
CA ARG A 189 -4.53 -21.66 -7.39
C ARG A 189 -5.25 -21.79 -6.04
N TYR A 190 -5.20 -20.76 -5.20
CA TYR A 190 -5.84 -20.82 -3.88
C TYR A 190 -7.36 -20.62 -3.90
N LEU A 191 -7.88 -19.96 -4.93
CA LEU A 191 -9.30 -19.67 -5.06
C LEU A 191 -10.08 -20.76 -5.80
N HIS A 192 -9.45 -21.52 -6.71
CA HIS A 192 -10.16 -22.48 -7.57
C HIS A 192 -9.59 -23.91 -7.59
N ASP A 193 -8.32 -24.14 -7.22
CA ASP A 193 -7.71 -25.50 -7.29
C ASP A 193 -7.75 -26.28 -5.96
N TYR A 194 -8.50 -25.80 -4.96
CA TYR A 194 -8.67 -26.47 -3.65
C TYR A 194 -10.13 -26.89 -3.44
N ASP A 195 -10.68 -27.60 -4.43
CA ASP A 195 -11.88 -28.44 -4.30
C ASP A 195 -11.46 -29.91 -4.15
#